data_AF-A0A4R6KSX1-F1
#
_entry.id   AF-A0A4R6KSX1-F1
#
_cell.length_a   1.000
_cell.length_b   1.000
_cell.length_c   1.000
_cell.angle_alpha   90.00
_cell.angle_beta   90.00
_cell.angle_gamma   90.00
#
_symmetry.space_group_name_H-M   'P 1'
#
loop_
_entity.id
_entity.type
_entity.pdbx_description
1 polymer ?
#
loop_
_entity_poly.entity_id
_entity_poly.type
_entity_poly.pdbx_seq_one_letter_code
_entity_poly.pdbx_strand_id
1 'polypeptide(L)'
;MDVAEKLLRSYVEIDEDGDGRIWSWELLNTLGRAGIMPDDPRVRAALDGVRDAAGRPAITPYAQPVQLDFDTFAEVAQHGVIQRTLTGDLAVPADEFAEFAHAVERIHADLLDERSGEVADYIPTLRDADPEKFGIAICTADGQVFSIGDTADEFSVQSTSKPFSYAIALEQLGPEEVHRWIGQEQSGGPFNDPLLSLSRDGRPHNPMINAGAIGTLALVDSGKDQSGRLATVQDTWRAMTGERPQLHGATFLAERDTGFGNVAFANALAKVGKLYGAGPTDRRAPEDATEFYTMVCSLTMNAERLAKAGATLANSGVAPLSGQQVFSEETAARVLSVMGHSGMYNDSGQFSNQVGLPAKSGVSGNVMMVVPSKRMAVVVFSPRLDAVGNSVRGVEVCKRLVNEFGLHPYRGMSAGRVAAHQLGGQMNEADKRAELASAADRALGGVARAGSGGPAKVAATDGTGVAVKAADTERAGTAGRRAGQPGQQL
;
A
#
# COMPACT_ATOMS: atom_id res chain seq x y z
N MET A 1 -27.02 12.32 13.33
CA MET A 1 -26.61 12.02 14.71
C MET A 1 -25.60 13.08 15.07
N ASP A 2 -25.87 13.82 16.14
CA ASP A 2 -24.94 14.84 16.64
C ASP A 2 -23.63 14.16 17.09
N VAL A 3 -22.49 14.85 17.01
CA VAL A 3 -21.19 14.33 17.50
C VAL A 3 -21.32 13.92 18.96
N ALA A 4 -22.00 14.75 19.77
CA ALA A 4 -22.22 14.45 21.19
C ALA A 4 -23.01 13.15 21.40
N GLU A 5 -24.02 12.89 20.57
CA GLU A 5 -24.82 11.67 20.62
C GLU A 5 -24.00 10.43 20.23
N LYS A 6 -23.13 10.55 19.20
CA LYS A 6 -22.20 9.47 18.84
C LYS A 6 -21.17 9.18 19.95
N LEU A 7 -20.63 10.22 20.59
CA LEU A 7 -19.68 10.06 21.69
C LEU A 7 -20.33 9.44 22.92
N LEU A 8 -21.54 9.86 23.28
CA LEU A 8 -22.32 9.24 24.36
C LEU A 8 -22.60 7.77 24.08
N ARG A 9 -22.99 7.45 22.84
CA ARG A 9 -23.19 6.06 22.42
C ARG A 9 -21.90 5.24 22.56
N SER A 10 -20.77 5.79 22.12
CA SER A 10 -19.47 5.12 22.23
C SER A 10 -19.08 4.89 23.69
N TYR A 11 -19.33 5.87 24.57
CA TYR A 11 -19.09 5.73 26.00
C TYR A 11 -19.90 4.57 26.59
N VAL A 12 -21.19 4.51 26.29
CA VAL A 12 -22.09 3.44 26.75
C VAL A 12 -21.72 2.08 26.16
N GLU A 13 -21.18 2.03 24.94
CA GLU A 13 -20.69 0.79 24.33
C GLU A 13 -19.37 0.30 24.97
N ILE A 14 -18.57 1.20 25.56
CA ILE A 14 -17.32 0.88 26.26
C ILE A 14 -17.58 0.55 27.74
N ASP A 15 -18.56 1.20 28.38
CA ASP A 15 -19.02 0.93 29.75
C ASP A 15 -19.83 -0.38 29.81
N GLU A 16 -19.12 -1.51 29.72
CA GLU A 16 -19.74 -2.85 29.74
C GLU A 16 -20.48 -3.14 31.05
N ASP A 17 -20.04 -2.56 32.17
CA ASP A 17 -20.60 -2.76 33.51
C ASP A 17 -21.82 -1.84 33.78
N GLY A 18 -21.98 -0.75 33.02
CA GLY A 18 -23.06 0.22 33.15
C GLY A 18 -23.01 1.03 34.44
N ASP A 19 -21.83 1.14 35.08
CA ASP A 19 -21.66 1.85 36.34
C ASP A 19 -21.36 3.35 36.16
N GLY A 20 -21.32 3.80 34.90
CA GLY A 20 -21.05 5.18 34.53
C GLY A 20 -19.56 5.51 34.57
N ARG A 21 -18.66 4.51 34.55
CA ARG A 21 -17.21 4.66 34.50
C ARG A 21 -16.61 3.64 33.55
N ILE A 22 -15.58 4.05 32.82
CA ILE A 22 -14.80 3.14 31.97
C ILE A 22 -13.37 3.09 32.48
N TRP A 23 -12.70 1.96 32.29
CA TRP A 23 -11.27 1.89 32.50
C TRP A 23 -10.51 2.50 31.32
N SER A 24 -9.41 3.19 31.63
CA SER A 24 -8.56 3.79 30.60
C SER A 24 -8.00 2.76 29.59
N TRP A 25 -7.82 1.50 30.00
CA TRP A 25 -7.42 0.42 29.10
C TRP A 25 -8.51 0.03 28.09
N GLU A 26 -9.79 0.18 28.42
CA GLU A 26 -10.92 -0.13 27.51
C GLU A 26 -10.99 0.88 26.37
N LEU A 27 -10.78 2.17 26.69
CA LEU A 27 -10.62 3.22 25.68
C LEU A 27 -9.42 2.93 24.78
N LEU A 28 -8.25 2.64 25.36
CA LEU A 28 -7.03 2.32 24.58
C LEU A 28 -7.22 1.06 23.73
N ASN A 29 -7.93 0.05 24.23
CA ASN A 29 -8.26 -1.15 23.46
C ASN A 29 -9.20 -0.84 22.30
N THR A 30 -10.19 0.03 22.51
CA THR A 30 -11.09 0.52 21.44
C THR A 30 -10.31 1.22 20.34
N LEU A 31 -9.36 2.10 20.71
CA LEU A 31 -8.46 2.75 19.75
C LEU A 31 -7.57 1.74 19.01
N GLY A 32 -6.97 0.81 19.76
CA GLY A 32 -6.08 -0.22 19.21
C GLY A 32 -6.80 -1.15 18.22
N ARG A 33 -8.04 -1.55 18.51
CA ARG A 33 -8.88 -2.34 17.58
C ARG A 33 -9.18 -1.61 16.28
N ALA A 34 -9.22 -0.27 16.30
CA ALA A 34 -9.36 0.54 15.10
C ALA A 34 -8.02 0.81 14.38
N GLY A 35 -6.90 0.29 14.90
CA GLY A 35 -5.55 0.50 14.38
C GLY A 35 -4.85 1.76 14.92
N ILE A 36 -5.47 2.51 15.82
CA ILE A 36 -4.87 3.70 16.42
C ILE A 36 -4.05 3.29 17.65
N MET A 37 -2.73 3.31 17.50
CA MET A 37 -1.83 2.78 18.52
C MET A 37 -1.69 3.71 19.74
N PRO A 38 -1.51 3.17 20.97
CA PRO A 38 -1.32 3.98 22.17
C PRO A 38 -0.06 4.86 22.16
N ASP A 39 0.92 4.52 21.33
CA ASP A 39 2.15 5.29 21.14
C ASP A 39 2.04 6.36 20.05
N ASP A 40 0.89 6.48 19.37
CA ASP A 40 0.61 7.55 18.43
C ASP A 40 0.81 8.92 19.13
N PRO A 41 1.59 9.84 18.53
CA PRO A 41 1.89 11.13 19.15
C PRO A 41 0.64 11.98 19.42
N ARG A 42 -0.41 11.84 18.60
CA ARG A 42 -1.69 12.56 18.78
C ARG A 42 -2.47 11.98 19.95
N VAL A 43 -2.44 10.65 20.13
CA VAL A 43 -3.03 9.98 21.30
C VAL A 43 -2.24 10.39 22.54
N ARG A 44 -0.91 10.27 22.55
CA ARG A 44 -0.09 10.70 23.70
C ARG A 44 -0.34 12.16 24.08
N ALA A 45 -0.44 13.06 23.11
CA ALA A 45 -0.74 14.46 23.36
C ALA A 45 -2.17 14.67 23.91
N ALA A 46 -3.14 13.87 23.47
CA ALA A 46 -4.51 13.91 23.98
C ALA A 46 -4.65 13.42 25.41
N LEU A 47 -3.76 12.53 25.82
CA LEU A 47 -3.75 11.94 27.15
C LEU A 47 -2.86 12.72 28.12
N ASP A 48 -1.97 13.57 27.58
CA ASP A 48 -1.14 14.47 28.38
C ASP A 48 -2.03 15.52 29.08
N GLY A 49 -1.75 15.81 30.35
CA GLY A 49 -2.58 16.74 31.13
C GLY A 49 -3.89 16.15 31.69
N VAL A 50 -4.42 15.06 31.15
CA VAL A 50 -5.65 14.42 31.66
C VAL A 50 -5.39 13.86 33.05
N ARG A 51 -6.29 14.15 34.01
CA ARG A 51 -6.19 13.69 35.39
C ARG A 51 -7.43 12.91 35.79
N ASP A 52 -7.24 11.85 36.58
CA ASP A 52 -8.37 11.16 37.19
C ASP A 52 -8.99 12.01 38.31
N ALA A 53 -10.12 11.54 38.87
CA ALA A 53 -10.80 12.20 39.99
C ALA A 53 -9.90 12.38 41.24
N ALA A 54 -8.76 11.69 41.33
CA ALA A 54 -7.78 11.80 42.40
C ALA A 54 -6.57 12.69 42.03
N GLY A 55 -6.58 13.35 40.86
CA GLY A 55 -5.52 14.25 40.39
C GLY A 55 -4.28 13.55 39.83
N ARG A 56 -4.32 12.23 39.57
CA ARG A 56 -3.22 11.45 38.99
C ARG A 56 -3.28 11.50 37.46
N PRO A 57 -2.16 11.43 36.72
CA PRO A 57 -2.18 11.27 35.27
C PRO A 57 -3.07 10.10 34.86
N ALA A 58 -4.16 10.37 34.15
CA ALA A 58 -5.24 9.41 34.01
C ALA A 58 -4.92 8.32 32.98
N ILE A 59 -4.19 8.64 31.91
CA ILE A 59 -4.00 7.70 30.81
C ILE A 59 -2.56 7.77 30.36
N THR A 60 -1.74 6.83 30.82
CA THR A 60 -0.48 6.54 30.13
C THR A 60 -0.43 5.05 29.82
N PRO A 61 0.11 4.63 28.66
CA PRO A 61 0.16 3.21 28.27
C PRO A 61 0.90 2.31 29.28
N TYR A 62 1.65 2.91 30.21
CA TYR A 62 2.55 2.23 31.14
C TYR A 62 2.20 2.48 32.62
N ALA A 63 1.12 3.23 32.90
CA ALA A 63 0.64 3.44 34.28
C ALA A 63 -0.41 2.39 34.66
N GLN A 64 -0.71 2.32 35.96
CA GLN A 64 -1.86 1.56 36.41
C GLN A 64 -3.14 2.12 35.78
N PRO A 65 -4.04 1.24 35.29
CA PRO A 65 -5.32 1.69 34.76
C PRO A 65 -6.08 2.53 35.78
N VAL A 66 -6.73 3.59 35.32
CA VAL A 66 -7.62 4.41 36.14
C VAL A 66 -9.03 4.33 35.55
N GLN A 67 -10.01 4.61 36.39
CA GLN A 67 -11.38 4.82 35.93
C GLN A 67 -11.56 6.26 35.45
N LEU A 68 -12.27 6.42 34.34
CA LEU A 68 -12.66 7.67 33.72
C LEU A 68 -14.17 7.81 33.87
N ASP A 69 -14.63 8.95 34.37
CA ASP A 69 -16.03 9.32 34.26
C ASP A 69 -16.32 9.92 32.88
N PHE A 70 -17.60 10.19 32.60
CA PHE A 70 -18.01 10.73 31.31
C PHE A 70 -17.37 12.08 31.00
N ASP A 71 -17.17 12.95 32.00
CA ASP A 71 -16.57 14.27 31.79
C ASP A 71 -15.10 14.15 31.38
N THR A 72 -14.33 13.28 32.06
CA THR A 72 -12.93 12.99 31.70
C THR A 72 -12.84 12.30 30.34
N PHE A 73 -13.74 11.36 30.04
CA PHE A 73 -13.84 10.74 28.72
C PHE A 73 -14.13 11.78 27.64
N ALA A 74 -15.08 12.69 27.87
CA ALA A 74 -15.47 13.71 26.91
C ALA A 74 -14.33 14.70 26.64
N GLU A 75 -13.50 15.02 27.64
CA GLU A 75 -12.28 15.82 27.46
C GLU A 75 -11.32 15.13 26.49
N VAL A 76 -11.02 13.84 26.71
CA VAL A 76 -10.15 13.04 25.85
C VAL A 76 -10.74 12.87 24.44
N ALA A 77 -12.05 12.62 24.36
CA ALA A 77 -12.77 12.36 23.12
C ALA A 77 -12.91 13.60 22.21
N GLN A 78 -12.58 14.80 22.68
CA GLN A 78 -12.51 16.00 21.84
C GLN A 78 -11.26 16.04 20.95
N HIS A 79 -10.25 15.20 21.22
CA HIS A 79 -9.07 15.13 20.38
C HIS A 79 -9.36 14.45 19.05
N GLY A 80 -8.97 15.09 17.94
CA GLY A 80 -9.47 14.75 16.60
C GLY A 80 -9.36 13.28 16.18
N VAL A 81 -8.24 12.59 16.45
CA VAL A 81 -8.12 11.16 16.08
C VAL A 81 -8.97 10.26 16.97
N ILE A 82 -9.05 10.57 18.27
CA ILE A 82 -9.85 9.81 19.24
C ILE A 82 -11.33 9.99 18.91
N GLN A 83 -11.76 11.24 18.75
CA GLN A 83 -13.11 11.59 18.34
C GLN A 83 -13.54 10.79 17.11
N ARG A 84 -12.74 10.84 16.05
CA ARG A 84 -13.07 10.18 14.78
C ARG A 84 -13.07 8.66 14.88
N THR A 85 -12.24 8.10 15.76
CA THR A 85 -12.27 6.67 16.05
C THR A 85 -13.60 6.29 16.70
N LEU A 86 -13.99 7.02 17.75
CA LEU A 86 -15.24 6.79 18.49
C LEU A 86 -16.47 7.05 17.61
N THR A 87 -16.44 8.06 16.74
CA THR A 87 -17.58 8.41 15.89
C THR A 87 -17.67 7.61 14.58
N GLY A 88 -16.72 6.70 14.34
CA GLY A 88 -16.65 5.88 13.12
C GLY A 88 -16.28 6.65 11.85
N ASP A 89 -15.59 7.78 11.98
CA ASP A 89 -15.26 8.71 10.90
C ASP A 89 -13.76 8.62 10.49
N LEU A 90 -13.17 7.43 10.60
CA LEU A 90 -11.84 7.10 10.07
C LEU A 90 -11.89 6.83 8.55
N ALA A 91 -10.76 6.96 7.88
CA ALA A 91 -10.58 6.78 6.44
C ALA A 91 -10.88 5.35 6.03
N VAL A 92 -10.50 4.39 6.89
CA VAL A 92 -10.95 3.01 6.83
C VAL A 92 -11.75 2.75 8.11
N PRO A 93 -13.05 2.40 8.01
CA PRO A 93 -13.84 1.98 9.15
C PRO A 93 -13.14 0.90 9.99
N ALA A 94 -13.35 0.89 11.31
CA ALA A 94 -12.60 0.01 12.21
C ALA A 94 -12.83 -1.48 11.93
N ASP A 95 -14.05 -1.86 11.54
CA ASP A 95 -14.42 -3.21 11.10
C ASP A 95 -13.69 -3.59 9.80
N GLU A 96 -13.72 -2.71 8.79
CA GLU A 96 -12.99 -2.93 7.54
C GLU A 96 -11.46 -2.99 7.77
N PHE A 97 -10.92 -2.18 8.67
CA PHE A 97 -9.50 -2.21 9.02
C PHE A 97 -9.11 -3.53 9.70
N ALA A 98 -9.97 -4.07 10.56
CA ALA A 98 -9.78 -5.39 11.15
C ALA A 98 -9.81 -6.51 10.09
N GLU A 99 -10.67 -6.40 9.07
CA GLU A 99 -10.66 -7.32 7.93
C GLU A 99 -9.34 -7.25 7.15
N PHE A 100 -8.81 -6.05 6.90
CA PHE A 100 -7.48 -5.89 6.29
C PHE A 100 -6.37 -6.53 7.14
N ALA A 101 -6.39 -6.31 8.45
CA ALA A 101 -5.42 -6.92 9.37
C ALA A 101 -5.45 -8.45 9.28
N HIS A 102 -6.63 -9.06 9.40
CA HIS A 102 -6.79 -10.51 9.30
C HIS A 102 -6.41 -11.07 7.92
N ALA A 103 -6.72 -10.36 6.84
CA ALA A 103 -6.28 -10.75 5.50
C ALA A 103 -4.75 -10.72 5.40
N VAL A 104 -4.09 -9.69 5.93
CA VAL A 104 -2.62 -9.61 5.97
C VAL A 104 -2.02 -10.72 6.83
N GLU A 105 -2.59 -11.05 7.99
CA GLU A 105 -2.15 -12.16 8.83
C GLU A 105 -2.17 -13.49 8.06
N ARG A 106 -3.29 -13.77 7.38
CA ARG A 106 -3.45 -14.98 6.57
C ARG A 106 -2.48 -14.99 5.39
N ILE A 107 -2.36 -13.90 4.65
CA ILE A 107 -1.45 -13.78 3.51
C ILE A 107 0.00 -13.93 3.97
N HIS A 108 0.39 -13.35 5.09
CA HIS A 108 1.72 -13.48 5.68
C HIS A 108 2.01 -14.95 5.98
N ALA A 109 1.12 -15.63 6.70
CA ALA A 109 1.25 -17.05 7.01
C ALA A 109 1.34 -17.93 5.76
N ASP A 110 0.48 -17.69 4.75
CA ASP A 110 0.45 -18.45 3.49
C ASP A 110 1.76 -18.30 2.68
N LEU A 111 2.46 -17.18 2.83
CA LEU A 111 3.68 -16.86 2.06
C LEU A 111 4.97 -17.13 2.84
N LEU A 112 4.89 -17.56 4.11
CA LEU A 112 6.04 -17.90 4.94
C LEU A 112 6.93 -18.98 4.33
N ASP A 113 6.38 -19.86 3.48
CA ASP A 113 7.08 -20.97 2.80
C ASP A 113 7.51 -20.64 1.35
N GLU A 114 7.11 -19.49 0.80
CA GLU A 114 7.53 -19.05 -0.54
C GLU A 114 9.03 -18.68 -0.51
N ARG A 115 9.88 -19.43 -1.24
CA ARG A 115 11.34 -19.26 -1.28
C ARG A 115 11.90 -18.94 -2.65
N SER A 116 11.04 -18.77 -3.66
CA SER A 116 11.51 -18.43 -5.01
C SER A 116 12.14 -17.04 -5.05
N GLY A 117 12.94 -16.82 -6.09
CA GLY A 117 13.73 -15.60 -6.25
C GLY A 117 15.03 -15.62 -5.44
N GLU A 118 15.86 -14.63 -5.70
CA GLU A 118 17.21 -14.51 -5.15
C GLU A 118 17.42 -13.10 -4.59
N VAL A 119 18.29 -12.97 -3.59
CA VAL A 119 18.71 -11.65 -3.11
C VAL A 119 19.54 -10.94 -4.18
N ALA A 120 19.48 -9.61 -4.21
CA ALA A 120 20.39 -8.84 -5.05
C ALA A 120 21.83 -9.02 -4.53
N ASP A 121 22.76 -9.44 -5.39
CA ASP A 121 24.10 -9.89 -4.96
C ASP A 121 25.25 -8.98 -5.42
N TYR A 122 24.93 -7.92 -6.18
CA TYR A 122 25.92 -7.04 -6.82
C TYR A 122 26.66 -6.11 -5.85
N ILE A 123 26.14 -5.92 -4.63
CA ILE A 123 26.85 -5.26 -3.53
C ILE A 123 26.76 -6.09 -2.24
N PRO A 124 27.77 -6.04 -1.35
CA PRO A 124 27.80 -6.86 -0.14
C PRO A 124 26.57 -6.69 0.77
N THR A 125 26.11 -5.45 0.97
CA THR A 125 25.00 -5.17 1.90
C THR A 125 23.65 -5.74 1.45
N LEU A 126 23.47 -5.98 0.15
CA LEU A 126 22.28 -6.65 -0.38
C LEU A 126 22.48 -8.17 -0.46
N ARG A 127 23.69 -8.60 -0.87
CA ARG A 127 24.04 -10.03 -0.96
C ARG A 127 23.93 -10.74 0.38
N ASP A 128 24.35 -10.05 1.43
CA ASP A 128 24.43 -10.60 2.78
C ASP A 128 23.12 -10.38 3.56
N ALA A 129 22.07 -9.82 2.93
CA ALA A 129 20.74 -9.68 3.51
C ALA A 129 20.12 -11.07 3.76
N ASP A 130 19.44 -11.22 4.90
CA ASP A 130 18.77 -12.47 5.25
C ASP A 130 17.57 -12.71 4.30
N PRO A 131 17.61 -13.74 3.44
CA PRO A 131 16.58 -13.98 2.43
C PRO A 131 15.25 -14.44 3.03
N GLU A 132 15.21 -14.78 4.31
CA GLU A 132 14.03 -15.29 5.01
C GLU A 132 13.14 -14.17 5.56
N LYS A 133 13.69 -12.95 5.69
CA LYS A 133 13.00 -11.79 6.24
C LYS A 133 11.71 -11.48 5.49
N PHE A 134 10.64 -11.27 6.27
CA PHE A 134 9.33 -10.98 5.73
C PHE A 134 8.48 -10.14 6.68
N GLY A 135 8.36 -8.86 6.37
CA GLY A 135 7.51 -7.91 7.09
C GLY A 135 6.44 -7.31 6.17
N ILE A 136 5.24 -7.11 6.70
CA ILE A 136 4.14 -6.37 6.04
C ILE A 136 3.64 -5.31 6.99
N ALA A 137 3.57 -4.06 6.54
CA ALA A 137 3.04 -2.92 7.30
C ALA A 137 1.97 -2.19 6.49
N ILE A 138 0.91 -1.79 7.17
CA ILE A 138 -0.19 -0.95 6.67
C ILE A 138 -0.19 0.37 7.44
N CYS A 139 -0.42 1.48 6.73
CA CYS A 139 -0.74 2.75 7.35
C CYS A 139 -1.85 3.47 6.57
N THR A 140 -2.89 3.95 7.26
CA THR A 140 -3.94 4.79 6.67
C THR A 140 -3.64 6.27 6.85
N ALA A 141 -4.36 7.13 6.11
CA ALA A 141 -4.31 8.58 6.23
C ALA A 141 -4.59 9.11 7.65
N ASP A 142 -5.27 8.30 8.47
CA ASP A 142 -5.57 8.67 9.85
C ASP A 142 -4.64 8.05 10.86
N GLY A 143 -3.57 7.40 10.40
CA GLY A 143 -2.60 6.76 11.27
C GLY A 143 -3.08 5.44 11.86
N GLN A 144 -4.06 4.77 11.23
CA GLN A 144 -4.34 3.38 11.56
C GLN A 144 -3.17 2.54 11.06
N VAL A 145 -2.54 1.76 11.94
CA VAL A 145 -1.35 0.96 11.65
C VAL A 145 -1.60 -0.50 12.00
N PHE A 146 -1.17 -1.37 11.10
CA PHE A 146 -1.09 -2.81 11.35
C PHE A 146 0.22 -3.34 10.77
N SER A 147 0.93 -4.15 11.53
CA SER A 147 2.25 -4.67 11.18
C SER A 147 2.36 -6.14 11.58
N ILE A 148 2.98 -6.96 10.73
CA ILE A 148 3.31 -8.36 11.04
C ILE A 148 4.67 -8.76 10.44
N GLY A 149 5.43 -9.55 11.19
CA GLY A 149 6.73 -10.07 10.78
C GLY A 149 7.88 -9.09 11.02
N ASP A 150 8.88 -9.11 10.14
CA ASP A 150 10.12 -8.32 10.27
C ASP A 150 9.96 -6.85 9.86
N THR A 151 8.92 -6.16 10.34
CA THR A 151 8.59 -4.78 9.93
C THR A 151 9.52 -3.72 10.50
N ALA A 152 10.16 -4.02 11.63
CA ALA A 152 11.08 -3.12 12.33
C ALA A 152 12.50 -3.14 11.76
N ASP A 153 12.86 -4.14 10.96
CA ASP A 153 14.18 -4.26 10.36
C ASP A 153 14.46 -3.10 9.40
N GLU A 154 15.64 -2.50 9.53
CA GLU A 154 16.07 -1.43 8.65
C GLU A 154 16.66 -1.98 7.35
N PHE A 155 16.28 -1.36 6.24
CA PHE A 155 16.81 -1.59 4.91
C PHE A 155 17.13 -0.26 4.22
N SER A 156 18.00 -0.28 3.21
CA SER A 156 18.17 0.91 2.35
C SER A 156 16.92 1.10 1.49
N VAL A 157 16.41 2.34 1.41
CA VAL A 157 15.19 2.66 0.65
C VAL A 157 15.33 2.34 -0.84
N GLN A 158 16.55 2.47 -1.39
CA GLN A 158 16.81 2.22 -2.80
C GLN A 158 15.82 2.99 -3.69
N SER A 159 15.26 2.33 -4.71
CA SER A 159 14.37 2.96 -5.70
C SER A 159 13.02 3.41 -5.14
N THR A 160 12.61 3.02 -3.91
CA THR A 160 11.40 3.58 -3.28
C THR A 160 11.57 5.01 -2.80
N SER A 161 12.78 5.56 -2.86
CA SER A 161 13.03 6.99 -2.67
C SER A 161 12.57 7.88 -3.82
N LYS A 162 12.55 7.36 -5.05
CA LYS A 162 12.35 8.15 -6.28
C LYS A 162 11.02 8.91 -6.33
N PRO A 163 9.87 8.32 -5.92
CA PRO A 163 8.60 9.06 -5.88
C PRO A 163 8.68 10.30 -4.99
N PHE A 164 9.37 10.20 -3.86
CA PHE A 164 9.50 11.31 -2.90
C PHE A 164 10.51 12.35 -3.37
N SER A 165 11.61 11.94 -4.03
CA SER A 165 12.51 12.90 -4.69
C SER A 165 11.78 13.71 -5.77
N TYR A 166 10.88 13.07 -6.52
CA TYR A 166 10.03 13.74 -7.50
C TYR A 166 9.03 14.68 -6.84
N ALA A 167 8.38 14.25 -5.75
CA ALA A 167 7.49 15.10 -4.97
C ALA A 167 8.19 16.37 -4.46
N ILE A 168 9.42 16.24 -3.92
CA ILE A 168 10.21 17.38 -3.44
C ILE A 168 10.50 18.36 -4.58
N ALA A 169 10.93 17.86 -5.75
CA ALA A 169 11.22 18.72 -6.90
C ALA A 169 9.96 19.45 -7.40
N LEU A 170 8.81 18.77 -7.42
CA LEU A 170 7.53 19.37 -7.79
C LEU A 170 7.10 20.47 -6.82
N GLU A 171 7.24 20.27 -5.50
CA GLU A 171 6.92 21.31 -4.53
C GLU A 171 7.82 22.53 -4.63
N GLN A 172 9.11 22.34 -4.93
CA GLN A 172 10.07 23.44 -5.00
C GLN A 172 9.91 24.28 -6.28
N LEU A 173 9.61 23.65 -7.42
CA LEU A 173 9.73 24.28 -8.73
C LEU A 173 8.44 24.28 -9.54
N GLY A 174 7.43 23.51 -9.12
CA GLY A 174 6.21 23.28 -9.88
C GLY A 174 6.40 22.32 -11.06
N PRO A 175 5.29 21.76 -11.59
CA PRO A 175 5.33 20.75 -12.64
C PRO A 175 5.91 21.26 -13.96
N GLU A 176 5.64 22.52 -14.32
CA GLU A 176 6.12 23.07 -15.59
C GLU A 176 7.64 23.10 -15.66
N GLU A 177 8.32 23.53 -14.59
CA GLU A 177 9.77 23.61 -14.56
C GLU A 177 10.38 22.20 -14.49
N VAL A 178 9.91 21.34 -13.57
CA VAL A 178 10.42 19.96 -13.44
C VAL A 178 10.34 19.21 -14.78
N HIS A 179 9.25 19.37 -15.52
CA HIS A 179 9.04 18.65 -16.77
C HIS A 179 9.79 19.22 -17.99
N ARG A 180 10.49 20.36 -17.85
CA ARG A 180 11.51 20.77 -18.85
C ARG A 180 12.75 19.87 -18.83
N TRP A 181 12.96 19.16 -17.72
CA TRP A 181 14.13 18.33 -17.46
C TRP A 181 13.81 16.83 -17.48
N ILE A 182 12.66 16.42 -16.94
CA ILE A 182 12.26 15.00 -16.84
C ILE A 182 10.90 14.78 -17.51
N GLY A 183 10.76 13.69 -18.27
CA GLY A 183 9.48 13.27 -18.85
C GLY A 183 8.49 12.70 -17.84
N GLN A 184 7.36 12.19 -18.34
CA GLN A 184 6.32 11.52 -17.55
C GLN A 184 5.91 10.17 -18.14
N GLU A 185 6.52 9.75 -19.25
CA GLU A 185 6.06 8.59 -20.01
C GLU A 185 6.88 7.33 -19.66
N GLN A 186 6.34 6.16 -19.96
CA GLN A 186 7.13 4.93 -19.90
C GLN A 186 8.26 4.96 -20.95
N SER A 187 9.37 4.27 -20.66
CA SER A 187 10.49 4.10 -21.61
C SER A 187 10.21 3.09 -22.72
N GLY A 188 9.26 2.16 -22.52
CA GLY A 188 8.93 1.11 -23.49
C GLY A 188 9.99 0.01 -23.65
N GLY A 189 11.02 0.00 -22.79
CA GLY A 189 12.08 -1.01 -22.72
C GLY A 189 12.75 -1.05 -21.34
N PRO A 190 13.84 -1.83 -21.16
CA PRO A 190 14.41 -2.06 -19.83
C PRO A 190 14.75 -0.75 -19.10
N PHE A 191 14.37 -0.64 -17.83
CA PHE A 191 14.52 0.59 -17.04
C PHE A 191 15.98 1.07 -16.86
N ASN A 192 16.94 0.16 -17.05
CA ASN A 192 18.37 0.38 -16.95
C ASN A 192 19.07 0.45 -18.32
N ASP A 193 18.33 0.40 -19.43
CA ASP A 193 18.89 0.49 -20.77
C ASP A 193 19.33 1.93 -21.08
N PRO A 194 20.63 2.19 -21.32
CA PRO A 194 21.14 3.53 -21.64
C PRO A 194 20.52 4.17 -22.89
N LEU A 195 20.09 3.36 -23.87
CA LEU A 195 19.53 3.81 -25.13
C LEU A 195 18.04 4.14 -25.03
N LEU A 196 17.32 3.48 -24.12
CA LEU A 196 15.86 3.63 -23.95
C LEU A 196 15.48 4.44 -22.72
N SER A 197 16.44 4.86 -21.91
CA SER A 197 16.18 5.70 -20.73
C SER A 197 15.99 7.18 -21.07
N LEU A 198 16.39 7.63 -22.26
CA LEU A 198 16.27 9.01 -22.71
C LEU A 198 15.32 9.13 -23.92
N SER A 199 14.47 10.16 -23.89
CA SER A 199 13.60 10.55 -24.99
C SER A 199 14.39 11.16 -26.15
N ARG A 200 13.72 11.41 -27.29
CA ARG A 200 14.34 12.02 -28.48
C ARG A 200 14.97 13.40 -28.22
N ASP A 201 14.42 14.15 -27.27
CA ASP A 201 14.93 15.46 -26.84
C ASP A 201 15.91 15.36 -25.64
N GLY A 202 16.36 14.15 -25.31
CA GLY A 202 17.43 13.86 -24.35
C GLY A 202 16.99 13.86 -22.88
N ARG A 203 15.71 14.08 -22.57
CA ARG A 203 15.20 14.02 -21.19
C ARG A 203 15.05 12.56 -20.76
N PRO A 204 15.23 12.22 -19.48
CA PRO A 204 14.78 10.92 -18.99
C PRO A 204 13.28 10.72 -19.22
N HIS A 205 12.85 9.49 -19.48
CA HIS A 205 11.43 9.19 -19.75
C HIS A 205 10.49 9.54 -18.60
N ASN A 206 10.87 9.23 -17.36
CA ASN A 206 10.09 9.51 -16.16
C ASN A 206 10.99 9.50 -14.90
N PRO A 207 10.55 10.06 -13.76
CA PRO A 207 11.32 10.08 -12.51
C PRO A 207 11.53 8.71 -11.84
N MET A 208 10.86 7.64 -12.26
CA MET A 208 10.92 6.33 -11.57
C MET A 208 12.08 5.45 -12.06
N ILE A 209 12.69 5.79 -13.20
CA ILE A 209 13.94 5.19 -13.69
C ILE A 209 15.17 5.92 -13.13
N ASN A 210 16.35 5.30 -13.20
CA ASN A 210 17.57 5.85 -12.60
C ASN A 210 17.97 7.19 -13.20
N ALA A 211 17.99 7.30 -14.54
CA ALA A 211 18.29 8.57 -15.23
C ALA A 211 17.33 9.69 -14.80
N GLY A 212 16.05 9.36 -14.64
CA GLY A 212 15.02 10.27 -14.17
C GLY A 212 15.28 10.75 -12.76
N ALA A 213 15.52 9.83 -11.84
CA ALA A 213 15.80 10.15 -10.45
C ALA A 213 17.09 10.98 -10.26
N ILE A 214 18.14 10.71 -11.03
CA ILE A 214 19.36 11.53 -11.05
C ILE A 214 19.03 12.95 -11.52
N GLY A 215 18.30 13.09 -12.63
CA GLY A 215 17.85 14.39 -13.14
C GLY A 215 16.93 15.13 -12.16
N THR A 216 16.02 14.40 -11.51
CA THR A 216 15.12 14.94 -10.48
C THR A 216 15.89 15.47 -9.28
N LEU A 217 16.84 14.69 -8.74
CA LEU A 217 17.62 15.12 -7.59
C LEU A 217 18.54 16.29 -7.94
N ALA A 218 19.02 16.41 -9.18
CA ALA A 218 19.77 17.57 -9.66
C ALA A 218 18.99 18.90 -9.52
N LEU A 219 17.65 18.86 -9.52
CA LEU A 219 16.79 20.03 -9.31
C LEU A 219 16.61 20.40 -7.83
N VAL A 220 16.68 19.41 -6.93
CA VAL A 220 16.36 19.60 -5.50
C VAL A 220 17.41 20.47 -4.84
N ASP A 221 16.98 21.63 -4.35
CA ASP A 221 17.79 22.60 -3.61
C ASP A 221 19.16 22.88 -4.27
N SER A 222 19.17 23.05 -5.60
CA SER A 222 20.39 23.15 -6.41
C SER A 222 21.34 24.29 -6.01
N GLY A 223 20.89 25.25 -5.19
CA GLY A 223 21.72 26.33 -4.64
C GLY A 223 22.48 25.97 -3.35
N LYS A 224 22.22 24.80 -2.76
CA LYS A 224 22.91 24.30 -1.55
C LYS A 224 24.03 23.33 -1.93
N ASP A 225 24.97 23.12 -1.00
CA ASP A 225 25.96 22.05 -1.11
C ASP A 225 25.32 20.67 -0.90
N GLN A 226 26.07 19.59 -1.15
CA GLN A 226 25.54 18.22 -1.05
C GLN A 226 24.95 17.91 0.34
N SER A 227 25.59 18.40 1.41
CA SER A 227 25.14 18.20 2.79
C SER A 227 23.79 18.89 3.05
N GLY A 228 23.65 20.16 2.64
CA GLY A 228 22.41 20.90 2.76
C GLY A 228 21.26 20.29 1.95
N ARG A 229 21.56 19.75 0.76
CA ARG A 229 20.57 19.06 -0.09
C ARG A 229 20.13 17.73 0.53
N LEU A 230 21.06 16.96 1.10
CA LEU A 230 20.74 15.73 1.84
C LEU A 230 19.89 16.04 3.07
N ALA A 231 20.19 17.11 3.80
CA ALA A 231 19.39 17.54 4.93
C ALA A 231 17.95 17.86 4.53
N THR A 232 17.72 18.55 3.41
CA THR A 232 16.37 18.77 2.87
C THR A 232 15.63 17.46 2.67
N VAL A 233 16.24 16.50 1.98
CA VAL A 233 15.60 15.19 1.74
C VAL A 233 15.27 14.52 3.07
N GLN A 234 16.24 14.42 3.97
CA GLN A 234 16.06 13.79 5.29
C GLN A 234 14.98 14.48 6.13
N ASP A 235 14.87 15.81 6.08
CA ASP A 235 13.87 16.57 6.83
C ASP A 235 12.47 16.43 6.20
N THR A 236 12.36 16.30 4.88
CA THR A 236 11.09 15.92 4.23
C THR A 236 10.65 14.51 4.68
N TRP A 237 11.55 13.53 4.71
CA TRP A 237 11.23 12.19 5.22
C TRP A 237 10.85 12.20 6.70
N ARG A 238 11.49 13.04 7.50
CA ARG A 238 11.10 13.27 8.90
C ARG A 238 9.68 13.84 9.00
N ALA A 239 9.32 14.80 8.17
CA ALA A 239 7.97 15.37 8.16
C ALA A 239 6.89 14.31 7.86
N MET A 240 7.17 13.37 6.96
CA MET A 240 6.27 12.26 6.62
C MET A 240 6.19 11.17 7.69
N THR A 241 7.31 10.84 8.33
CA THR A 241 7.45 9.61 9.13
C THR A 241 7.65 9.84 10.63
N GLY A 242 7.91 11.08 11.05
CA GLY A 242 8.26 11.47 12.42
C GLY A 242 9.76 11.43 12.71
N GLU A 243 10.54 10.69 11.92
CA GLU A 243 11.96 10.42 12.19
C GLU A 243 12.85 10.68 10.97
N ARG A 244 14.05 11.20 11.22
CA ARG A 244 15.02 11.50 10.17
C ARG A 244 15.76 10.22 9.74
N PRO A 245 15.66 9.77 8.49
CA PRO A 245 16.36 8.57 8.02
C PRO A 245 17.88 8.82 7.99
N GLN A 246 18.66 7.79 8.30
CA GLN A 246 20.12 7.88 8.37
C GLN A 246 20.76 7.36 7.09
N LEU A 247 21.95 7.87 6.74
CA LEU A 247 22.71 7.35 5.60
C LEU A 247 23.40 6.04 6.00
N HIS A 248 23.12 4.96 5.28
CA HIS A 248 23.85 3.71 5.46
C HIS A 248 25.18 3.76 4.70
N GLY A 249 26.26 4.12 5.40
CA GLY A 249 27.58 4.36 4.81
C GLY A 249 28.12 3.17 4.00
N ALA A 250 27.90 1.93 4.47
CA ALA A 250 28.37 0.73 3.77
C ALA A 250 27.66 0.53 2.42
N THR A 251 26.32 0.69 2.37
CA THR A 251 25.57 0.64 1.11
C THR A 251 25.98 1.79 0.20
N PHE A 252 26.12 3.01 0.73
CA PHE A 252 26.52 4.17 -0.06
C PHE A 252 27.86 3.98 -0.76
N LEU A 253 28.88 3.53 -0.03
CA LEU A 253 30.21 3.29 -0.60
C LEU A 253 30.17 2.17 -1.65
N ALA A 254 29.47 1.07 -1.37
CA ALA A 254 29.36 -0.04 -2.31
C ALA A 254 28.64 0.37 -3.60
N GLU A 255 27.47 1.02 -3.49
CA GLU A 255 26.69 1.52 -4.64
C GLU A 255 27.47 2.55 -5.46
N ARG A 256 28.24 3.42 -4.78
CA ARG A 256 29.10 4.41 -5.46
C ARG A 256 30.18 3.73 -6.27
N ASP A 257 30.84 2.73 -5.70
CA ASP A 257 31.99 2.06 -6.32
C ASP A 257 31.56 1.11 -7.47
N THR A 258 30.33 0.56 -7.42
CA THR A 258 29.78 -0.31 -8.48
C THR A 258 28.81 0.41 -9.43
N GLY A 259 28.52 1.70 -9.20
CA GLY A 259 27.47 2.48 -9.85
C GLY A 259 27.73 2.94 -11.29
N PHE A 260 28.47 2.18 -12.09
CA PHE A 260 28.90 2.57 -13.45
C PHE A 260 27.75 3.02 -14.35
N GLY A 261 26.59 2.34 -14.28
CA GLY A 261 25.41 2.71 -15.06
C GLY A 261 24.85 4.08 -14.66
N ASN A 262 24.82 4.41 -13.37
CA ASN A 262 24.35 5.71 -12.88
C ASN A 262 25.32 6.82 -13.30
N VAL A 263 26.63 6.57 -13.23
CA VAL A 263 27.66 7.48 -13.77
C VAL A 263 27.44 7.71 -15.27
N ALA A 264 27.18 6.65 -16.05
CA ALA A 264 26.90 6.77 -17.47
C ALA A 264 25.64 7.61 -17.74
N PHE A 265 24.57 7.44 -16.97
CA PHE A 265 23.36 8.26 -17.08
C PHE A 265 23.61 9.73 -16.79
N ALA A 266 24.29 10.06 -15.69
CA ALA A 266 24.59 11.45 -15.35
C ALA A 266 25.43 12.13 -16.44
N ASN A 267 26.46 11.44 -16.96
CA ASN A 267 27.27 11.94 -18.07
C ASN A 267 26.47 12.09 -19.36
N ALA A 268 25.56 11.16 -19.67
CA ALA A 268 24.69 11.26 -20.83
C ALA A 268 23.78 12.50 -20.74
N LEU A 269 23.17 12.74 -19.57
CA LEU A 269 22.34 13.92 -19.32
C LEU A 269 23.14 15.22 -19.45
N ALA A 270 24.36 15.28 -18.89
CA ALA A 270 25.23 16.44 -19.03
C ALA A 270 25.60 16.69 -20.51
N LYS A 271 25.95 15.64 -21.25
CA LYS A 271 26.32 15.72 -22.67
C LYS A 271 25.21 16.30 -23.55
N VAL A 272 23.95 15.96 -23.27
CA VAL A 272 22.79 16.46 -24.03
C VAL A 272 22.18 17.74 -23.45
N GLY A 273 22.79 18.33 -22.42
CA GLY A 273 22.31 19.56 -21.78
C GLY A 273 21.02 19.39 -20.99
N LYS A 274 20.74 18.18 -20.49
CA LYS A 274 19.55 17.83 -19.70
C LYS A 274 19.87 17.49 -18.23
N LEU A 275 21.10 17.76 -17.78
CA LEU A 275 21.43 17.81 -16.37
C LEU A 275 21.37 19.26 -15.89
N TYR A 276 20.46 19.56 -14.95
CA TYR A 276 20.30 20.91 -14.42
C TYR A 276 21.59 21.42 -13.79
N GLY A 277 21.92 22.70 -14.04
CA GLY A 277 23.12 23.35 -13.48
C GLY A 277 24.45 22.93 -14.12
N ALA A 278 24.47 21.91 -14.99
CA ALA A 278 25.69 21.46 -15.64
C ALA A 278 26.06 22.34 -16.84
N GLY A 279 27.26 22.93 -16.81
CA GLY A 279 27.85 23.59 -17.98
C GLY A 279 28.36 22.58 -19.03
N PRO A 280 28.53 22.97 -20.30
CA PRO A 280 28.99 22.07 -21.37
C PRO A 280 30.35 21.39 -21.14
N THR A 281 31.19 21.98 -20.29
CA THR A 281 32.53 21.46 -19.92
C THR A 281 32.64 21.13 -18.43
N ASP A 282 31.53 21.14 -17.70
CA ASP A 282 31.51 20.85 -16.27
C ASP A 282 31.48 19.34 -16.02
N ARG A 283 32.63 18.79 -15.63
CA ARG A 283 32.76 17.36 -15.29
C ARG A 283 32.33 17.06 -13.85
N ARG A 284 32.26 18.07 -12.97
CA ARG A 284 31.88 17.85 -11.56
C ARG A 284 30.38 17.69 -11.40
N ALA A 285 29.58 18.46 -12.13
CA ALA A 285 28.12 18.37 -12.06
C ALA A 285 27.56 16.93 -12.21
N PRO A 286 27.95 16.10 -13.19
CA PRO A 286 27.48 14.71 -13.28
C PRO A 286 28.03 13.80 -12.16
N GLU A 287 29.23 14.06 -11.63
CA GLU A 287 29.78 13.33 -10.48
C GLU A 287 28.95 13.63 -9.22
N ASP A 288 28.72 14.92 -8.92
CA ASP A 288 27.93 15.40 -7.80
C ASP A 288 26.48 14.88 -7.87
N ALA A 289 25.88 14.87 -9.06
CA ALA A 289 24.53 14.35 -9.27
C ALA A 289 24.44 12.84 -8.98
N THR A 290 25.45 12.08 -9.39
CA THR A 290 25.51 10.63 -9.13
C THR A 290 25.73 10.35 -7.65
N GLU A 291 26.63 11.09 -7.00
CA GLU A 291 26.91 10.94 -5.57
C GLU A 291 25.67 11.27 -4.73
N PHE A 292 24.99 12.39 -5.02
CA PHE A 292 23.77 12.76 -4.32
C PHE A 292 22.64 11.74 -4.51
N TYR A 293 22.45 11.24 -5.73
CA TYR A 293 21.52 10.13 -6.00
C TYR A 293 21.83 8.88 -5.16
N THR A 294 23.12 8.53 -5.07
CA THR A 294 23.58 7.34 -4.33
C THR A 294 23.36 7.52 -2.83
N MET A 295 23.59 8.71 -2.28
CA MET A 295 23.29 9.03 -0.88
C MET A 295 21.80 8.84 -0.56
N VAL A 296 20.91 9.37 -1.39
CA VAL A 296 19.45 9.27 -1.17
C VAL A 296 18.96 7.82 -1.25
N CYS A 297 19.45 7.02 -2.21
CA CYS A 297 19.10 5.60 -2.31
C CYS A 297 19.61 4.78 -1.12
N SER A 298 20.66 5.25 -0.44
CA SER A 298 21.30 4.57 0.69
C SER A 298 20.74 5.01 2.05
N LEU A 299 19.68 5.82 2.10
CA LEU A 299 18.99 6.16 3.35
C LEU A 299 18.29 4.92 3.93
N THR A 300 18.28 4.77 5.26
CA THR A 300 17.62 3.65 5.94
C THR A 300 16.16 3.96 6.27
N MET A 301 15.33 2.92 6.19
CA MET A 301 13.92 2.92 6.58
C MET A 301 13.53 1.52 7.04
N ASN A 302 12.41 1.42 7.74
CA ASN A 302 11.73 0.15 7.98
C ASN A 302 10.35 0.15 7.30
N ALA A 303 9.65 -1.00 7.32
CA ALA A 303 8.38 -1.14 6.59
C ALA A 303 7.31 -0.16 7.10
N GLU A 304 7.24 0.06 8.41
CA GLU A 304 6.24 0.94 9.03
C GLU A 304 6.46 2.41 8.67
N ARG A 305 7.71 2.89 8.69
CA ARG A 305 8.04 4.26 8.32
C ARG A 305 7.81 4.50 6.84
N LEU A 306 8.14 3.53 5.97
CA LEU A 306 7.82 3.63 4.56
C LEU A 306 6.29 3.62 4.33
N ALA A 307 5.52 2.86 5.13
CA ALA A 307 4.06 2.86 5.05
C ALA A 307 3.48 4.23 5.43
N LYS A 308 4.01 4.90 6.47
CA LYS A 308 3.65 6.29 6.82
C LYS A 308 3.96 7.28 5.69
N ALA A 309 5.09 7.12 5.01
CA ALA A 309 5.44 7.94 3.84
C ALA A 309 4.49 7.69 2.66
N GLY A 310 4.16 6.43 2.36
CA GLY A 310 3.15 6.09 1.34
C GLY A 310 1.76 6.62 1.69
N ALA A 311 1.36 6.53 2.96
CA ALA A 311 0.09 7.06 3.46
C ALA A 311 0.03 8.58 3.34
N THR A 312 1.17 9.28 3.43
CA THR A 312 1.24 10.72 3.15
C THR A 312 0.83 11.02 1.70
N LEU A 313 1.30 10.24 0.73
CA LEU A 313 0.85 10.38 -0.68
C LEU A 313 -0.63 10.00 -0.84
N ALA A 314 -1.09 8.94 -0.17
CA ALA A 314 -2.48 8.51 -0.17
C ALA A 314 -3.43 9.57 0.44
N ASN A 315 -2.88 10.44 1.28
CA ASN A 315 -3.57 11.48 2.03
C ASN A 315 -3.35 12.87 1.43
N SER A 316 -3.23 12.96 0.10
CA SER A 316 -3.06 14.22 -0.61
C SER A 316 -1.89 15.08 -0.09
N GLY A 317 -0.81 14.41 0.37
CA GLY A 317 0.40 15.03 0.87
C GLY A 317 0.39 15.39 2.37
N VAL A 318 -0.64 15.01 3.13
CA VAL A 318 -0.71 15.23 4.59
C VAL A 318 -0.17 14.04 5.36
N ALA A 319 0.83 14.26 6.21
CA ALA A 319 1.43 13.20 7.02
C ALA A 319 0.43 12.67 8.07
N PRO A 320 0.22 11.35 8.16
CA PRO A 320 -0.91 10.77 8.91
C PRO A 320 -0.85 11.01 10.43
N LEU A 321 0.37 11.00 11.00
CA LEU A 321 0.56 11.11 12.45
C LEU A 321 0.80 12.56 12.93
N SER A 322 1.38 13.42 12.09
CA SER A 322 1.67 14.81 12.46
C SER A 322 0.59 15.80 11.99
N GLY A 323 -0.20 15.44 10.97
CA GLY A 323 -1.14 16.35 10.31
C GLY A 323 -0.46 17.44 9.48
N GLN A 324 0.86 17.39 9.30
CA GLN A 324 1.61 18.36 8.51
C GLN A 324 1.32 18.16 7.02
N GLN A 325 0.99 19.23 6.29
CA GLN A 325 1.00 19.25 4.83
C GLN A 325 2.46 19.21 4.34
N VAL A 326 2.91 18.06 3.84
CA VAL A 326 4.28 17.86 3.35
C VAL A 326 4.38 18.17 1.86
N PHE A 327 3.38 17.75 1.09
CA PHE A 327 3.26 18.02 -0.35
C PHE A 327 1.87 18.58 -0.62
N SER A 328 1.68 19.36 -1.69
CA SER A 328 0.36 19.73 -2.17
C SER A 328 -0.42 18.52 -2.69
N GLU A 329 -1.75 18.64 -2.73
CA GLU A 329 -2.63 17.63 -3.32
C GLU A 329 -2.28 17.38 -4.80
N GLU A 330 -1.97 18.44 -5.55
CA GLU A 330 -1.55 18.34 -6.95
C GLU A 330 -0.28 17.49 -7.10
N THR A 331 0.73 17.75 -6.28
CA THR A 331 1.98 16.98 -6.30
C THR A 331 1.72 15.51 -5.95
N ALA A 332 0.96 15.23 -4.89
CA ALA A 332 0.64 13.86 -4.51
C ALA A 332 -0.06 13.12 -5.65
N ALA A 333 -1.04 13.74 -6.30
CA ALA A 333 -1.74 13.16 -7.46
C ALA A 333 -0.80 12.86 -8.64
N ARG A 334 0.11 13.78 -8.98
CA ARG A 334 1.09 13.59 -10.06
C ARG A 334 2.06 12.46 -9.75
N VAL A 335 2.57 12.39 -8.52
CA VAL A 335 3.47 11.32 -8.07
C VAL A 335 2.79 9.97 -8.18
N LEU A 336 1.54 9.85 -7.70
CA LEU A 336 0.75 8.62 -7.78
C LEU A 336 0.47 8.21 -9.23
N SER A 337 0.19 9.16 -10.12
CA SER A 337 0.01 8.89 -11.55
C SER A 337 1.26 8.23 -12.16
N VAL A 338 2.43 8.83 -11.93
CA VAL A 338 3.69 8.30 -12.50
C VAL A 338 4.08 6.96 -11.85
N MET A 339 3.83 6.78 -10.55
CA MET A 339 3.99 5.49 -9.88
C MET A 339 3.11 4.40 -10.51
N GLY A 340 1.86 4.74 -10.86
CA GLY A 340 0.88 3.82 -11.43
C GLY A 340 1.31 3.14 -12.72
N HIS A 341 2.12 3.82 -13.54
CA HIS A 341 2.58 3.26 -14.81
C HIS A 341 4.09 2.99 -14.87
N SER A 342 4.94 3.54 -13.99
CA SER A 342 6.40 3.38 -14.10
C SER A 342 7.08 2.85 -12.83
N GLY A 343 6.31 2.37 -11.85
CA GLY A 343 6.82 2.07 -10.52
C GLY A 343 7.49 0.71 -10.30
N MET A 344 7.18 -0.29 -11.11
CA MET A 344 7.53 -1.70 -10.88
C MET A 344 8.50 -2.25 -11.93
N TYR A 345 9.53 -1.46 -12.25
CA TYR A 345 10.55 -1.80 -13.25
C TYR A 345 9.92 -2.19 -14.60
N ASN A 346 10.44 -3.23 -15.27
CA ASN A 346 9.93 -3.68 -16.56
C ASN A 346 8.54 -4.34 -16.44
N ASP A 347 8.14 -4.73 -15.23
CA ASP A 347 6.84 -5.33 -14.95
C ASP A 347 5.74 -4.30 -14.72
N SER A 348 6.03 -3.00 -14.79
CA SER A 348 5.03 -1.95 -14.52
C SER A 348 3.74 -2.12 -15.35
N GLY A 349 3.84 -2.55 -16.61
CA GLY A 349 2.67 -2.84 -17.44
C GLY A 349 1.86 -4.05 -16.97
N GLN A 350 2.53 -5.16 -16.62
CA GLN A 350 1.88 -6.37 -16.10
C GLN A 350 1.28 -6.14 -14.71
N PHE A 351 2.01 -5.43 -13.84
CA PHE A 351 1.56 -5.04 -12.51
C PHE A 351 0.34 -4.12 -12.59
N SER A 352 0.33 -3.14 -13.50
CA SER A 352 -0.84 -2.29 -13.74
C SER A 352 -2.07 -3.11 -14.19
N ASN A 353 -1.88 -4.15 -15.00
CA ASN A 353 -2.99 -5.03 -15.41
C ASN A 353 -3.52 -5.94 -14.30
N GLN A 354 -2.66 -6.38 -13.38
CA GLN A 354 -3.01 -7.35 -12.33
C GLN A 354 -3.48 -6.67 -11.03
N VAL A 355 -2.83 -5.56 -10.67
CA VAL A 355 -3.00 -4.82 -9.41
C VAL A 355 -3.63 -3.45 -9.67
N GLY A 356 -3.17 -2.72 -10.70
CA GLY A 356 -3.76 -1.45 -11.12
C GLY A 356 -3.57 -0.27 -10.16
N LEU A 357 -2.83 -0.46 -9.06
CA LEU A 357 -2.57 0.57 -8.06
C LEU A 357 -1.15 1.14 -8.18
N PRO A 358 -0.94 2.43 -7.83
CA PRO A 358 0.39 3.02 -7.73
C PRO A 358 1.29 2.23 -6.78
N ALA A 359 2.45 1.82 -7.26
CA ALA A 359 3.44 1.13 -6.44
C ALA A 359 4.86 1.54 -6.79
N LYS A 360 5.83 1.25 -5.93
CA LYS A 360 7.25 1.36 -6.23
C LYS A 360 8.01 0.24 -5.56
N SER A 361 8.83 -0.46 -6.34
CA SER A 361 9.77 -1.49 -5.87
C SER A 361 11.17 -0.94 -5.62
N GLY A 362 11.90 -1.56 -4.70
CA GLY A 362 13.31 -1.33 -4.42
C GLY A 362 14.08 -2.64 -4.33
N VAL A 363 15.30 -2.66 -4.88
CA VAL A 363 16.18 -3.85 -4.95
C VAL A 363 16.65 -4.39 -3.59
N SER A 364 16.38 -3.70 -2.49
CA SER A 364 16.52 -4.28 -1.14
C SER A 364 15.38 -5.23 -0.77
N GLY A 365 14.40 -5.44 -1.65
CA GLY A 365 13.24 -6.30 -1.41
C GLY A 365 12.04 -5.57 -0.83
N ASN A 366 12.05 -4.23 -0.84
CA ASN A 366 10.91 -3.44 -0.37
C ASN A 366 9.96 -3.08 -1.52
N VAL A 367 8.65 -3.21 -1.29
CA VAL A 367 7.59 -2.82 -2.23
C VAL A 367 6.60 -1.96 -1.48
N MET A 368 6.39 -0.73 -1.96
CA MET A 368 5.40 0.20 -1.44
C MET A 368 4.24 0.33 -2.43
N MET A 369 3.03 -0.08 -2.03
CA MET A 369 1.80 0.11 -2.77
C MET A 369 0.93 1.17 -2.09
N VAL A 370 0.38 2.10 -2.85
CA VAL A 370 -0.55 3.11 -2.36
C VAL A 370 -1.96 2.78 -2.87
N VAL A 371 -2.95 2.88 -2.00
CA VAL A 371 -4.37 2.60 -2.25
C VAL A 371 -5.15 3.92 -2.09
N PRO A 372 -5.27 4.75 -3.14
CA PRO A 372 -5.93 6.06 -3.03
C PRO A 372 -7.39 5.97 -2.59
N SER A 373 -8.13 4.96 -3.06
CA SER A 373 -9.56 4.75 -2.72
C SER A 373 -9.81 4.49 -1.24
N LYS A 374 -8.79 4.00 -0.51
CA LYS A 374 -8.83 3.76 0.94
C LYS A 374 -7.93 4.72 1.72
N ARG A 375 -7.29 5.67 1.03
CA ARG A 375 -6.28 6.59 1.59
C ARG A 375 -5.27 5.84 2.48
N MET A 376 -4.72 4.75 1.95
CA MET A 376 -3.89 3.80 2.69
C MET A 376 -2.64 3.46 1.89
N ALA A 377 -1.57 3.04 2.57
CA ALA A 377 -0.42 2.41 1.95
C ALA A 377 -0.11 1.07 2.60
N VAL A 378 0.39 0.15 1.78
CA VAL A 378 0.87 -1.17 2.17
C VAL A 378 2.33 -1.27 1.77
N VAL A 379 3.18 -1.66 2.71
CA VAL A 379 4.61 -1.88 2.47
C VAL A 379 4.97 -3.31 2.83
N VAL A 380 5.70 -3.95 1.94
CA VAL A 380 6.30 -5.27 2.19
C VAL A 380 7.81 -5.13 2.16
N PHE A 381 8.49 -5.82 3.07
CA PHE A 381 9.93 -6.05 3.01
C PHE A 381 10.19 -7.57 2.95
N SER A 382 10.77 -8.02 1.83
CA SER A 382 11.18 -9.40 1.60
C SER A 382 12.32 -9.43 0.58
N PRO A 383 13.58 -9.71 0.98
CA PRO A 383 14.77 -9.53 0.13
C PRO A 383 14.82 -10.33 -1.18
N ARG A 384 14.17 -11.49 -1.27
CA ARG A 384 14.16 -12.30 -2.51
C ARG A 384 13.42 -11.59 -3.64
N LEU A 385 14.13 -11.38 -4.74
CA LEU A 385 13.65 -10.71 -5.94
C LEU A 385 13.37 -11.72 -7.06
N ASP A 386 12.37 -11.42 -7.87
CA ASP A 386 12.16 -12.07 -9.17
C ASP A 386 13.23 -11.67 -10.19
N ALA A 387 13.15 -12.24 -11.39
CA ALA A 387 14.09 -11.97 -12.48
C ALA A 387 14.07 -10.51 -13.00
N VAL A 388 13.06 -9.72 -12.63
CA VAL A 388 12.89 -8.31 -13.03
C VAL A 388 13.36 -7.35 -11.94
N GLY A 389 13.58 -7.86 -10.72
CA GLY A 389 14.08 -7.12 -9.57
C GLY A 389 13.00 -6.71 -8.58
N ASN A 390 11.78 -7.25 -8.67
CA ASN A 390 10.72 -7.00 -7.68
C ASN A 390 10.71 -8.07 -6.60
N SER A 391 10.36 -7.69 -5.36
CA SER A 391 10.19 -8.68 -4.28
C SER A 391 9.10 -9.68 -4.62
N VAL A 392 9.43 -10.98 -4.59
CA VAL A 392 8.48 -12.06 -4.93
C VAL A 392 7.26 -12.03 -4.02
N ARG A 393 7.48 -12.07 -2.70
CA ARG A 393 6.40 -11.99 -1.71
C ARG A 393 5.71 -10.63 -1.76
N GLY A 394 6.46 -9.54 -1.96
CA GLY A 394 5.89 -8.19 -2.05
C GLY A 394 4.86 -8.03 -3.17
N VAL A 395 5.18 -8.54 -4.36
CA VAL A 395 4.27 -8.53 -5.50
C VAL A 395 3.03 -9.40 -5.25
N GLU A 396 3.21 -10.57 -4.63
CA GLU A 396 2.10 -11.49 -4.33
C GLU A 396 1.14 -10.93 -3.27
N VAL A 397 1.67 -10.31 -2.20
CA VAL A 397 0.85 -9.59 -1.20
C VAL A 397 -0.03 -8.53 -1.87
N CYS A 398 0.55 -7.72 -2.75
CA CYS A 398 -0.20 -6.68 -3.47
C CYS A 398 -1.35 -7.28 -4.29
N LYS A 399 -1.09 -8.36 -5.03
CA LYS A 399 -2.12 -9.04 -5.83
C LYS A 399 -3.25 -9.60 -4.98
N ARG A 400 -2.93 -10.28 -3.88
CA ARG A 400 -3.94 -10.91 -3.01
C ARG A 400 -4.83 -9.86 -2.36
N LEU A 401 -4.26 -8.80 -1.79
CA LEU A 401 -5.05 -7.71 -1.19
C LEU A 401 -5.95 -7.01 -2.22
N VAL A 402 -5.44 -6.72 -3.42
CA VAL A 402 -6.26 -6.09 -4.47
C VAL A 402 -7.41 -7.00 -4.93
N ASN A 403 -7.16 -8.30 -5.05
CA ASN A 403 -8.18 -9.26 -5.46
C ASN A 403 -9.25 -9.46 -4.38
N GLU A 404 -8.85 -9.60 -3.12
CA GLU A 404 -9.74 -9.87 -1.98
C GLU A 404 -10.66 -8.70 -1.67
N PHE A 405 -10.14 -7.47 -1.70
CA PHE A 405 -10.89 -6.25 -1.38
C PHE A 405 -11.42 -5.49 -2.62
N GLY A 406 -11.25 -6.06 -3.82
CA GLY A 406 -11.74 -5.45 -5.06
C GLY A 406 -11.15 -4.05 -5.34
N LEU A 407 -9.88 -3.82 -4.99
CA LEU A 407 -9.26 -2.48 -5.00
C LEU A 407 -8.81 -2.02 -6.40
N HIS A 408 -8.84 -2.91 -7.39
CA HIS A 408 -8.36 -2.60 -8.73
C HIS A 408 -9.25 -1.50 -9.35
N PRO A 409 -8.71 -0.33 -9.77
CA PRO A 409 -9.53 0.82 -10.16
C PRO A 409 -10.53 0.56 -11.28
N TYR A 410 -10.25 -0.43 -12.13
CA TYR A 410 -11.08 -0.79 -13.28
C TYR A 410 -11.99 -2.02 -13.05
N ARG A 411 -11.87 -2.74 -11.92
CA ARG A 411 -12.79 -3.83 -11.58
C ARG A 411 -14.00 -3.24 -10.87
N GLY A 412 -15.01 -2.89 -11.65
CA GLY A 412 -16.22 -2.19 -11.17
C GLY A 412 -17.00 -1.45 -12.24
N MET A 413 -16.49 -1.36 -13.48
CA MET A 413 -17.22 -0.73 -14.60
C MET A 413 -18.33 -1.61 -15.20
N SER A 414 -18.54 -2.84 -14.71
CA SER A 414 -19.66 -3.70 -15.09
C SER A 414 -20.29 -4.40 -13.88
N ALA A 415 -20.73 -3.62 -12.90
CA ALA A 415 -21.87 -3.94 -12.06
C ALA A 415 -22.22 -2.65 -11.32
N GLY A 416 -23.38 -2.08 -11.64
CA GLY A 416 -24.00 -1.17 -10.69
C GLY A 416 -23.98 -1.84 -9.32
N ARG A 417 -23.73 -1.05 -8.27
CA ARG A 417 -23.94 -1.46 -6.88
C ARG A 417 -25.27 -2.22 -6.80
N VAL A 418 -25.23 -3.55 -6.83
CA VAL A 418 -26.06 -4.31 -5.91
C VAL A 418 -25.36 -4.03 -4.59
N ALA A 419 -25.84 -2.98 -3.93
CA ALA A 419 -25.51 -2.79 -2.54
C ALA A 419 -25.73 -4.15 -1.87
N ALA A 420 -24.69 -4.70 -1.26
CA ALA A 420 -24.82 -5.76 -0.27
C ALA A 420 -25.46 -5.18 1.01
N HIS A 421 -26.53 -4.40 0.83
CA HIS A 421 -27.43 -3.89 1.84
C HIS A 421 -28.82 -4.45 1.55
N GLN A 422 -28.90 -5.77 1.29
CA GLN A 422 -30.15 -6.53 1.30
C GLN A 422 -29.90 -8.06 1.31
N LEU A 423 -29.06 -8.55 2.23
CA LEU A 423 -29.15 -9.93 2.72
C LEU A 423 -28.95 -9.91 4.23
N GLY A 424 -29.94 -9.30 4.88
CA GLY A 424 -30.01 -9.07 6.32
C GLY A 424 -31.31 -8.32 6.62
N GLY A 425 -32.41 -8.73 5.99
CA GLY A 425 -33.72 -8.31 6.44
C GLY A 425 -33.89 -8.83 7.85
N GLN A 426 -33.92 -7.94 8.84
CA GLN A 426 -34.40 -8.29 10.17
C GLN A 426 -35.82 -8.83 9.99
N MET A 427 -35.96 -10.16 10.00
CA MET A 427 -37.26 -10.80 10.07
C MET A 427 -37.92 -10.30 11.35
N ASN A 428 -39.07 -9.65 11.20
CA ASN A 428 -39.85 -9.24 12.36
C ASN A 428 -40.27 -10.52 13.14
N GLU A 429 -40.57 -10.36 14.42
CA GLU A 429 -40.92 -11.49 15.30
C GLU A 429 -42.16 -12.29 14.84
N ALA A 430 -43.01 -11.70 13.99
CA ALA A 430 -44.15 -12.41 13.40
C ALA A 430 -43.71 -13.39 12.30
N ASP A 431 -42.72 -13.01 11.48
CA ASP A 431 -42.15 -13.85 10.43
C ASP A 431 -41.31 -14.99 11.00
N LYS A 432 -40.55 -14.75 12.09
CA LYS A 432 -39.86 -15.83 12.83
C LYS A 432 -40.84 -16.83 13.43
N ARG A 433 -41.97 -16.36 13.99
CA ARG A 433 -43.03 -17.24 14.51
C ARG A 433 -43.72 -18.05 13.40
N ALA A 434 -43.95 -17.46 12.24
CA ALA A 434 -44.51 -18.17 11.09
C ALA A 434 -43.55 -19.24 10.55
N GLU A 435 -42.25 -18.95 10.52
CA GLU A 435 -41.23 -19.90 10.07
C GLU A 435 -41.00 -21.03 11.09
N LEU A 436 -41.02 -20.73 12.39
CA LEU A 436 -41.00 -21.73 13.47
C LEU A 436 -42.27 -22.60 13.50
N ALA A 437 -43.45 -22.02 13.23
CA ALA A 437 -44.70 -22.78 13.11
C ALA A 437 -44.68 -23.71 11.87
N SER A 438 -44.14 -23.22 10.75
CA SER A 438 -43.95 -24.01 9.54
C SER A 438 -42.89 -25.12 9.70
N ALA A 439 -41.83 -24.85 10.48
CA ALA A 439 -40.82 -25.86 10.83
C ALA A 439 -41.36 -26.90 11.83
N ALA A 440 -42.22 -26.50 12.76
CA ALA A 440 -42.92 -27.41 13.67
C ALA A 440 -43.91 -28.32 12.92
N ASP A 441 -44.64 -27.79 11.93
CA ASP A 441 -45.51 -28.60 11.05
C ASP A 441 -44.72 -29.60 10.20
N ARG A 442 -43.53 -29.22 9.72
CA ARG A 442 -42.61 -30.15 9.02
C ARG A 442 -42.03 -31.21 9.94
N ALA A 443 -41.75 -30.87 11.20
CA ALA A 443 -41.21 -31.80 12.20
C ALA A 443 -42.27 -32.75 12.79
N LEU A 444 -43.53 -32.30 12.87
CA LEU A 444 -44.64 -33.07 13.43
C LEU A 444 -45.49 -33.80 12.37
N GLY A 445 -45.31 -33.49 11.07
CA GLY A 445 -46.01 -34.12 9.94
C GLY A 445 -45.60 -35.57 9.61
N GLY A 446 -44.75 -36.20 10.45
CA GLY A 446 -44.21 -37.54 10.24
C GLY A 446 -44.86 -38.65 11.07
N VAL A 447 -46.08 -38.47 11.59
CA VAL A 447 -46.80 -39.56 12.29
C VAL A 447 -48.11 -39.88 11.58
N ALA A 448 -48.05 -40.85 10.66
CA ALA A 448 -49.24 -41.53 10.19
C ALA A 448 -49.79 -42.42 11.33
N ARG A 449 -50.98 -42.07 11.83
CA ARG A 449 -51.85 -42.96 12.61
C ARG A 449 -52.32 -44.12 11.74
N ALA A 450 -52.43 -45.30 12.35
CA ALA A 450 -52.92 -46.52 11.74
C ALA A 450 -54.42 -46.46 11.38
N GLY A 451 -54.74 -46.98 10.18
CA GLY A 451 -55.93 -47.79 9.89
C GLY A 451 -57.28 -47.10 9.64
N SER A 452 -57.78 -47.17 8.39
CA SER A 452 -58.99 -47.93 8.01
C SER A 452 -59.44 -47.68 6.56
N GLY A 453 -59.71 -48.79 5.83
CA GLY A 453 -60.69 -48.87 4.72
C GLY A 453 -60.24 -48.51 3.29
N GLY A 454 -60.08 -49.51 2.42
CA GLY A 454 -59.97 -49.35 0.95
C GLY A 454 -61.34 -49.16 0.25
N PRO A 455 -61.55 -49.57 -1.02
CA PRO A 455 -60.62 -49.77 -2.15
C PRO A 455 -61.09 -49.05 -3.45
N ALA A 456 -60.27 -49.05 -4.52
CA ALA A 456 -60.63 -49.49 -5.90
C ALA A 456 -59.92 -48.77 -7.08
N LYS A 457 -59.47 -49.62 -8.03
CA LYS A 457 -59.37 -49.48 -9.51
C LYS A 457 -58.31 -48.53 -10.10
N VAL A 458 -57.26 -49.00 -10.80
CA VAL A 458 -57.09 -49.76 -12.08
C VAL A 458 -56.86 -48.83 -13.28
N ALA A 459 -55.91 -49.28 -14.11
CA ALA A 459 -55.52 -48.89 -15.48
C ALA A 459 -54.44 -47.80 -15.59
N ALA A 460 -53.42 -47.84 -16.44
CA ALA A 460 -52.78 -48.81 -17.34
C ALA A 460 -51.96 -47.98 -18.36
N THR A 461 -50.83 -48.53 -18.85
CA THR A 461 -50.27 -48.39 -20.23
C THR A 461 -49.93 -46.98 -20.75
N ASP A 462 -48.87 -46.68 -21.50
CA ASP A 462 -47.76 -47.33 -22.23
C ASP A 462 -46.78 -46.15 -22.50
N GLY A 463 -45.47 -46.25 -22.72
CA GLY A 463 -44.68 -47.26 -23.40
C GLY A 463 -43.80 -46.55 -24.44
N THR A 464 -42.52 -46.93 -24.48
CA THR A 464 -41.53 -46.71 -25.55
C THR A 464 -40.94 -45.28 -25.70
N GLY A 465 -39.65 -45.05 -25.90
CA GLY A 465 -38.52 -45.94 -26.14
C GLY A 465 -37.62 -45.41 -27.27
N VAL A 466 -36.31 -45.44 -27.00
CA VAL A 466 -35.18 -45.55 -27.95
C VAL A 466 -34.43 -44.26 -28.36
N ALA A 467 -33.12 -44.40 -28.20
CA ALA A 467 -32.01 -43.47 -28.42
C ALA A 467 -31.47 -43.49 -29.86
N VAL A 468 -30.42 -42.68 -30.12
CA VAL A 468 -29.07 -43.10 -30.59
C VAL A 468 -28.38 -42.05 -31.51
N LYS A 469 -27.10 -41.79 -31.17
CA LYS A 469 -25.88 -41.46 -31.96
C LYS A 469 -25.45 -40.03 -32.35
N ALA A 470 -24.18 -39.84 -32.03
CA ALA A 470 -23.21 -38.84 -32.49
C ALA A 470 -22.58 -39.20 -33.86
N ALA A 471 -21.97 -38.20 -34.50
CA ALA A 471 -20.95 -38.38 -35.55
C ALA A 471 -19.99 -37.17 -35.61
N ASP A 472 -18.71 -37.49 -35.71
CA ASP A 472 -17.54 -36.65 -36.01
C ASP A 472 -17.53 -36.10 -37.45
N THR A 473 -16.76 -35.04 -37.68
CA THR A 473 -16.08 -34.81 -38.97
C THR A 473 -14.74 -34.08 -38.80
N GLU A 474 -13.67 -34.73 -39.26
CA GLU A 474 -12.36 -34.17 -39.63
C GLU A 474 -12.42 -33.38 -40.95
N ARG A 475 -11.45 -32.47 -41.18
CA ARG A 475 -10.76 -32.32 -42.48
C ARG A 475 -9.44 -31.52 -42.39
N ALA A 476 -8.35 -32.18 -42.80
CA ALA A 476 -7.10 -31.60 -43.32
C ALA A 476 -7.34 -30.86 -44.66
N GLY A 477 -6.48 -30.03 -45.26
CA GLY A 477 -5.09 -29.59 -45.10
C GLY A 477 -4.66 -28.92 -46.43
N THR A 478 -3.57 -28.15 -46.49
CA THR A 478 -2.51 -28.17 -47.55
C THR A 478 -1.50 -27.02 -47.38
N ALA A 479 -0.28 -27.31 -47.82
CA ALA A 479 0.95 -26.59 -47.60
C ALA A 479 1.37 -25.68 -48.78
N GLY A 480 2.30 -24.75 -48.51
CA GLY A 480 3.09 -24.04 -49.52
C GLY A 480 4.42 -23.54 -48.96
N ARG A 481 5.53 -24.18 -49.36
CA ARG A 481 6.93 -23.78 -49.08
C ARG A 481 7.42 -22.74 -50.10
N ARG A 482 8.32 -21.83 -49.70
CA ARG A 482 9.56 -21.47 -50.43
C ARG A 482 10.56 -20.73 -49.54
N ALA A 483 11.80 -21.25 -49.53
CA ALA A 483 13.05 -20.60 -49.08
C ALA A 483 13.46 -19.48 -50.07
N GLY A 484 14.37 -18.54 -49.84
CA GLY A 484 15.32 -18.21 -48.77
C GLY A 484 16.42 -17.31 -49.37
N GLN A 485 17.02 -16.39 -48.59
CA GLN A 485 18.46 -16.00 -48.56
C GLN A 485 18.71 -14.57 -48.02
N PRO A 486 19.95 -14.29 -47.52
CA PRO A 486 20.25 -13.21 -46.57
C PRO A 486 21.15 -12.07 -47.09
N GLY A 487 21.23 -11.00 -46.31
CA GLY A 487 22.18 -9.87 -46.37
C GLY A 487 21.53 -8.63 -45.76
N GLN A 488 22.17 -7.60 -45.21
CA GLN A 488 23.52 -7.29 -44.73
C GLN A 488 23.38 -5.85 -44.15
N GLN A 489 24.05 -5.54 -43.02
CA GLN A 489 24.52 -4.21 -42.56
C GLN A 489 23.77 -2.92 -42.97
N LEU A 490 23.24 -2.18 -41.99
CA LEU A 490 23.78 -0.92 -41.45
C LEU A 490 23.05 -0.50 -40.18
#